data_AF-A0A843HWU0-F1
#
_entry.id   AF-A0A843HWU0-F1
#
_cell.length_a   1.000
_cell.length_b   1.000
_cell.length_c   1.000
_cell.angle_alpha   90.00
_cell.angle_beta   90.00
_cell.angle_gamma   90.00
#
_symmetry.space_group_name_H-M   'P 1'
#
loop_
_entity.id
_entity.type
_entity.pdbx_description
1 polymer ?
#
loop_
_entity_poly.entity_id
_entity_poly.type
_entity_poly.pdbx_seq_one_letter_code
_entity_poly.pdbx_strand_id
1 'polypeptide(L)'
;MSQNVVDYSLNPTGPELLDDYLDKEQENNLTSNSGIQRPSYAQAGTLWLDNSTTPWTWYFYDGTSDITVGTFNPSTHEFISANFANVVNLTTAQSIAGVKTFTDKPLVPTPTSTDNVATVANLAYVAGIQQGLQTAISNLQTTLQTNINAKLDSNKIQPVQSLPSTTDPDTYYFITG
;
A
#
# COMPACT_ATOMS: atom_id res chain seq x y z
N MET A 1 10.35 44.02 -24.46
CA MET A 1 11.02 44.87 -25.48
C MET A 1 10.61 44.32 -26.84
N SER A 2 10.24 45.21 -27.77
CA SER A 2 9.74 44.85 -29.10
C SER A 2 10.81 44.05 -29.86
N GLN A 3 10.48 42.85 -30.31
CA GLN A 3 11.37 42.03 -31.14
C GLN A 3 11.38 42.62 -32.54
N ASN A 4 12.40 43.42 -32.84
CA ASN A 4 12.71 43.77 -34.21
C ASN A 4 13.28 42.53 -34.90
N VAL A 5 12.52 42.06 -35.89
CA VAL A 5 12.92 41.25 -37.05
C VAL A 5 14.24 40.48 -36.88
N VAL A 6 14.13 39.19 -36.58
CA VAL A 6 15.24 38.24 -36.74
C VAL A 6 15.59 38.18 -38.23
N ASP A 7 16.75 38.71 -38.62
CA ASP A 7 17.30 38.56 -39.96
C ASP A 7 17.99 37.19 -40.07
N TYR A 8 17.40 36.29 -40.86
CA TYR A 8 17.98 34.99 -41.19
C TYR A 8 18.87 35.04 -42.45
N SER A 9 19.34 36.23 -42.84
CA SER A 9 20.36 36.31 -43.88
C SER A 9 21.53 35.42 -43.48
N LEU A 10 21.92 34.51 -44.37
CA LEU A 10 22.83 33.39 -44.11
C LEU A 10 24.28 33.81 -43.76
N ASN A 11 24.51 35.08 -43.42
CA ASN A 11 25.78 35.67 -43.02
C ASN A 11 25.56 36.79 -41.97
N PRO A 12 25.17 36.44 -40.74
CA PRO A 12 25.06 37.41 -39.65
C PRO A 12 26.42 38.09 -39.41
N THR A 13 26.40 39.39 -39.20
CA THR A 13 27.61 40.15 -38.87
C THR A 13 28.13 39.74 -37.48
N GLY A 14 29.41 39.98 -37.19
CA GLY A 14 29.99 39.64 -35.88
C GLY A 14 29.19 40.14 -34.67
N PRO A 15 28.67 41.39 -34.68
CA PRO A 15 27.77 41.88 -33.64
C PRO A 15 26.43 41.15 -33.57
N GLU A 16 25.82 40.80 -34.70
CA GLU A 16 24.56 40.05 -34.74
C GLU A 16 24.75 38.61 -34.24
N LEU A 17 25.88 37.96 -34.55
CA LEU A 17 26.21 36.65 -33.98
C LEU A 17 26.34 36.66 -32.46
N LEU A 18 26.86 37.75 -31.89
CA LEU A 18 27.06 37.89 -30.45
C LEU A 18 25.71 38.13 -29.74
N ASP A 19 24.96 39.14 -30.17
CA ASP A 19 23.68 39.55 -29.55
C ASP A 19 22.56 38.53 -29.83
N ASP A 20 22.44 38.03 -31.07
CA ASP A 20 21.30 37.20 -31.43
C ASP A 20 21.43 35.73 -31.04
N TYR A 21 22.65 35.21 -30.96
CA TYR A 21 22.89 33.77 -30.78
C TYR A 21 23.77 33.47 -29.55
N LEU A 22 24.95 34.08 -29.46
CA LEU A 22 25.93 33.66 -28.44
C LEU A 22 25.54 34.10 -27.03
N ASP A 23 25.02 35.31 -26.87
CA ASP A 23 24.61 35.84 -25.56
C ASP A 23 23.41 35.07 -25.00
N LYS A 24 22.46 34.66 -25.85
CA LYS A 24 21.31 33.85 -25.47
C LYS A 24 21.72 32.42 -25.10
N GLU A 25 22.61 31.79 -25.86
CA GLU A 25 23.12 30.46 -25.52
C GLU A 25 23.95 30.49 -24.23
N GLN A 26 24.72 31.57 -23.98
CA GLN A 26 25.46 31.75 -22.74
C GLN A 26 24.51 31.95 -21.55
N GLU A 27 23.49 32.80 -21.68
CA GLU A 27 22.46 33.01 -20.65
C GLU A 27 21.77 31.69 -20.31
N ASN A 28 21.42 30.87 -21.31
CA ASN A 28 20.74 29.60 -21.06
C ASN A 28 21.66 28.52 -20.49
N ASN A 29 22.93 28.50 -20.84
CA ASN A 29 23.91 27.65 -20.17
C ASN A 29 24.08 28.07 -18.69
N LEU A 30 24.03 29.37 -18.40
CA LEU A 30 24.10 29.91 -17.04
C LEU A 30 22.82 29.63 -16.24
N THR A 31 21.64 29.68 -16.86
CA THR A 31 20.34 29.44 -16.20
C THR A 31 19.88 27.98 -16.31
N SER A 32 20.65 27.12 -16.98
CA SER A 32 20.30 25.73 -17.29
C SER A 32 18.95 25.58 -18.00
N ASN A 33 18.74 26.36 -19.07
CA ASN A 33 17.49 26.43 -19.84
C ASN A 33 16.26 26.71 -18.95
N SER A 34 16.35 27.68 -18.03
CA SER A 34 15.22 28.05 -17.17
C SER A 34 14.61 29.40 -17.53
N GLY A 35 13.30 29.54 -17.34
CA GLY A 35 12.56 30.77 -17.63
C GLY A 35 11.05 30.59 -17.51
N ILE A 36 10.28 31.61 -17.90
CA ILE A 36 8.80 31.58 -17.88
C ILE A 36 8.17 30.98 -19.16
N GLN A 37 9.00 30.62 -20.14
CA GLN A 37 8.63 29.99 -21.40
C GLN A 37 9.78 29.08 -21.86
N ARG A 38 9.45 28.08 -22.69
CA ARG A 38 10.46 27.23 -23.34
C ARG A 38 11.43 28.09 -24.16
N PRO A 39 12.75 27.83 -24.10
CA PRO A 39 13.71 28.53 -24.96
C PRO A 39 13.37 28.36 -26.45
N SER A 40 13.48 29.43 -27.23
CA SER A 40 13.06 29.45 -28.64
C SER A 40 13.90 28.57 -29.56
N TYR A 41 15.15 28.26 -29.18
CA TYR A 41 16.04 27.36 -29.89
C TYR A 41 15.85 25.89 -29.51
N ALA A 42 14.93 25.56 -28.58
CA ALA A 42 14.72 24.20 -28.12
C ALA A 42 14.42 23.26 -29.30
N GLN A 43 15.18 22.17 -29.38
CA GLN A 43 14.97 21.08 -30.32
C GLN A 43 14.51 19.83 -29.55
N ALA A 44 13.99 18.83 -30.26
CA ALA A 44 13.64 17.56 -29.63
C ALA A 44 14.83 17.04 -28.79
N GLY A 45 14.58 16.73 -27.51
CA GLY A 45 15.61 16.37 -26.54
C GLY A 45 15.96 17.46 -25.54
N THR A 46 15.55 18.72 -25.76
CA THR A 46 15.86 19.82 -24.84
C THR A 46 15.12 19.64 -23.50
N LEU A 47 15.90 19.61 -22.42
CA LEU A 47 15.40 19.73 -21.05
C LEU A 47 15.39 21.20 -20.64
N TRP A 48 14.27 21.66 -20.08
CA TRP A 48 14.11 23.04 -19.67
C TRP A 48 13.21 23.17 -18.43
N LEU A 49 13.34 24.26 -17.69
CA LEU A 49 12.68 24.47 -16.40
C LEU A 49 11.79 25.72 -16.44
N ASP A 50 10.49 25.53 -16.19
CA ASP A 50 9.54 26.61 -15.99
C ASP A 50 9.58 27.09 -14.54
N ASN A 51 10.06 28.32 -14.34
CA ASN A 51 10.19 28.96 -13.04
C ASN A 51 9.11 30.03 -12.78
N SER A 52 8.05 30.08 -13.59
CA SER A 52 6.96 31.05 -13.46
C SER A 52 6.16 30.91 -12.16
N THR A 53 6.12 29.70 -11.58
CA THR A 53 5.43 29.39 -10.32
C THR A 53 6.26 28.45 -9.46
N THR A 54 6.14 28.54 -8.12
CA THR A 54 6.70 27.57 -7.18
C THR A 54 5.62 26.56 -6.77
N PRO A 55 5.84 25.23 -6.92
CA PRO A 55 7.07 24.57 -7.37
C PRO A 55 7.32 24.73 -8.88
N TRP A 56 8.59 24.84 -9.26
CA TRP A 56 9.05 24.95 -10.66
C TRP A 56 8.76 23.66 -11.42
N THR A 57 8.37 23.75 -12.68
CA THR A 57 8.03 22.56 -13.49
C THR A 57 9.17 22.23 -14.45
N TRP A 58 9.64 20.99 -14.43
CA TRP A 58 10.70 20.50 -15.31
C TRP A 58 10.12 19.75 -16.49
N TYR A 59 10.54 20.13 -17.70
CA TYR A 59 10.01 19.63 -18.95
C TYR A 59 11.10 19.00 -19.82
N PHE A 60 10.69 18.03 -20.63
CA PHE A 60 11.44 17.47 -21.76
C PHE A 60 10.67 17.79 -23.05
N TYR A 61 11.28 18.50 -23.97
CA TYR A 61 10.67 18.82 -25.26
C TYR A 61 10.88 17.68 -26.25
N ASP A 62 9.80 17.10 -26.79
CA ASP A 62 9.86 15.95 -27.72
C ASP A 62 9.97 16.36 -29.21
N GLY A 63 10.07 17.67 -29.48
CA GLY A 63 10.08 18.24 -30.83
C GLY A 63 8.71 18.75 -31.30
N THR A 64 7.64 18.43 -30.57
CA THR A 64 6.28 18.94 -30.83
C THR A 64 5.66 19.57 -29.58
N SER A 65 5.79 18.90 -28.43
CA SER A 65 5.18 19.27 -27.15
C SER A 65 6.17 19.14 -26.00
N ASP A 66 5.85 19.83 -24.90
CA ASP A 66 6.57 19.65 -23.64
C ASP A 66 5.96 18.49 -22.84
N ILE A 67 6.81 17.56 -22.41
CA ILE A 67 6.46 16.46 -21.52
C ILE A 67 6.90 16.84 -20.12
N THR A 68 5.97 16.88 -19.16
CA THR A 68 6.30 17.12 -17.75
C THR A 68 7.09 15.94 -17.19
N VAL A 69 8.30 16.20 -16.70
CA VAL A 69 9.13 15.21 -16.00
C VAL A 69 8.80 15.20 -14.51
N GLY A 70 8.62 16.38 -13.93
CA GLY A 70 8.27 16.57 -12.53
C GLY A 70 8.35 18.03 -12.12
N THR A 71 8.36 18.26 -10.82
CA THR A 71 8.46 19.60 -10.23
C THR A 71 9.58 19.68 -9.21
N PHE A 72 10.31 20.79 -9.20
CA PHE A 72 11.28 21.13 -8.17
C PHE A 72 10.71 22.22 -7.26
N ASN A 73 10.68 21.97 -5.96
CA ASN A 73 10.32 22.98 -4.99
C ASN A 73 11.60 23.57 -4.37
N PRO A 74 12.05 24.77 -4.80
CA PRO A 74 13.24 25.41 -4.24
C PRO A 74 13.08 25.80 -2.76
N SER A 75 11.85 25.95 -2.26
CA SER A 75 11.61 26.31 -0.85
C SER A 75 11.71 25.09 0.08
N THR A 76 11.32 23.91 -0.39
CA THR A 76 11.40 22.66 0.40
C THR A 76 12.55 21.75 -0.01
N HIS A 77 13.32 22.12 -1.03
CA HIS A 77 14.42 21.33 -1.60
C HIS A 77 14.00 19.92 -2.04
N GLU A 78 12.81 19.82 -2.65
CA GLU A 78 12.22 18.54 -3.03
C GLU A 78 12.02 18.44 -4.55
N PHE A 79 12.17 17.24 -5.08
CA PHE A 79 11.73 16.88 -6.42
C PHE A 79 10.55 15.90 -6.34
N ILE A 80 9.49 16.18 -7.11
CA ILE A 80 8.32 15.30 -7.23
C ILE A 80 8.14 14.94 -8.70
N SER A 81 8.11 13.66 -9.02
CA SER A 81 7.91 13.21 -10.41
C SER A 81 6.47 13.44 -10.88
N ALA A 82 6.28 13.67 -12.19
CA ALA A 82 4.96 13.98 -12.76
C ALA A 82 3.90 12.89 -12.50
N ASN A 83 4.33 11.64 -12.36
CA ASN A 83 3.45 10.49 -12.12
C ASN A 83 3.36 10.08 -10.64
N PHE A 84 3.87 10.90 -9.70
CA PHE A 84 3.91 10.54 -8.28
C PHE A 84 2.52 10.22 -7.68
N ALA A 85 1.47 10.91 -8.13
CA ALA A 85 0.11 10.66 -7.67
C ALA A 85 -0.45 9.28 -8.06
N ASN A 86 0.17 8.60 -9.03
CA ASN A 86 -0.27 7.30 -9.56
C ASN A 86 0.60 6.13 -9.08
N VAL A 87 1.56 6.36 -8.18
CA VAL A 87 2.42 5.31 -7.63
C VAL A 87 2.14 5.09 -6.14
N VAL A 88 2.50 3.90 -5.65
CA VAL A 88 2.41 3.57 -4.23
C VAL A 88 3.79 3.78 -3.57
N ASN A 89 3.85 4.62 -2.54
CA ASN A 89 5.07 4.81 -1.73
C ASN A 89 5.09 3.93 -0.46
N LEU A 90 6.21 3.93 0.27
CA LEU A 90 6.47 3.00 1.38
C LEU A 90 6.09 3.55 2.78
N THR A 91 5.81 4.84 2.92
CA THR A 91 5.81 5.49 4.24
C THR A 91 4.51 6.23 4.56
N THR A 92 3.81 6.76 3.56
CA THR A 92 2.59 7.54 3.79
C THR A 92 1.34 6.68 3.63
N ALA A 93 0.30 7.03 4.39
CA ALA A 93 -1.00 6.41 4.27
C ALA A 93 -1.59 6.71 2.88
N GLN A 94 -2.05 5.67 2.19
CA GLN A 94 -2.50 5.76 0.79
C GLN A 94 -3.79 4.96 0.58
N SER A 95 -4.66 5.48 -0.27
CA SER A 95 -5.82 4.75 -0.79
C SER A 95 -5.48 4.16 -2.15
N ILE A 96 -5.53 2.84 -2.28
CA ILE A 96 -5.13 2.12 -3.49
C ILE A 96 -6.37 1.46 -4.10
N ALA A 97 -6.78 1.90 -5.29
CA ALA A 97 -7.92 1.34 -6.00
C ALA A 97 -7.54 0.22 -6.98
N GLY A 98 -8.54 -0.58 -7.36
CA GLY A 98 -8.41 -1.68 -8.32
C GLY A 98 -7.83 -2.97 -7.74
N VAL A 99 -8.00 -4.08 -8.47
CA VAL A 99 -7.47 -5.40 -8.06
C VAL A 99 -5.95 -5.37 -8.08
N LYS A 100 -5.32 -5.80 -6.98
CA LYS A 100 -3.87 -5.99 -6.85
C LYS A 100 -3.58 -7.46 -6.64
N THR A 101 -2.80 -8.05 -7.52
CA THR A 101 -2.41 -9.46 -7.47
C THR A 101 -0.98 -9.57 -6.97
N PHE A 102 -0.79 -10.16 -5.79
CA PHE A 102 0.53 -10.52 -5.27
C PHE A 102 0.81 -11.97 -5.67
N THR A 103 1.88 -12.20 -6.42
CA THR A 103 2.32 -13.55 -6.84
C THR A 103 2.93 -14.34 -5.69
N ASP A 104 3.57 -13.62 -4.75
CA ASP A 104 4.08 -14.15 -3.50
C ASP A 104 3.19 -13.75 -2.33
N LYS A 105 3.31 -14.46 -1.20
CA LYS A 105 2.52 -14.16 0.00
C LYS A 105 2.93 -12.80 0.58
N PRO A 106 2.00 -11.83 0.69
CA PRO A 106 2.31 -10.57 1.37
C PRO A 106 2.44 -10.80 2.89
N LEU A 107 3.39 -10.12 3.52
CA LEU A 107 3.48 -10.05 4.98
C LEU A 107 2.60 -8.91 5.48
N VAL A 108 1.57 -9.24 6.26
CA VAL A 108 0.69 -8.27 6.91
C VAL A 108 0.98 -8.25 8.41
N PRO A 109 1.37 -7.11 9.00
CA PRO A 109 1.58 -6.98 10.43
C PRO A 109 0.35 -7.43 11.22
N THR A 110 0.57 -8.02 12.41
CA THR A 110 -0.54 -8.40 13.30
C THR A 110 -1.25 -7.17 13.82
N PRO A 111 -2.56 -7.02 13.58
CA PRO A 111 -3.31 -5.88 14.09
C PRO A 111 -3.24 -5.86 15.63
N THR A 112 -3.11 -4.66 16.19
CA THR A 112 -3.05 -4.44 17.65
C THR A 112 -4.44 -4.43 18.30
N SER A 113 -5.51 -4.40 17.51
CA SER A 113 -6.89 -4.42 17.99
C SER A 113 -7.63 -5.66 17.50
N THR A 114 -8.67 -6.04 18.24
CA THR A 114 -9.67 -7.06 17.89
C THR A 114 -10.57 -6.66 16.71
N ASP A 115 -10.31 -5.54 16.05
CA ASP A 115 -11.17 -4.97 15.01
C ASP A 115 -10.82 -5.51 13.61
N ASN A 116 -11.66 -6.44 13.17
CA ASN A 116 -11.57 -7.16 11.89
C ASN A 116 -12.40 -6.54 10.78
N VAL A 117 -13.05 -5.39 11.01
CA VAL A 117 -13.89 -4.74 10.01
C VAL A 117 -13.05 -3.80 9.12
N ALA A 118 -11.91 -3.31 9.64
CA ALA A 118 -11.06 -2.32 8.96
C ALA A 118 -9.61 -2.80 8.68
N THR A 119 -9.23 -4.02 9.07
CA THR A 119 -7.86 -4.55 8.89
C THR A 119 -7.84 -5.87 8.11
N VAL A 120 -6.76 -6.12 7.38
CA VAL A 120 -6.59 -7.38 6.64
C VAL A 120 -6.39 -8.51 7.67
N ALA A 121 -7.24 -9.54 7.64
CA ALA A 121 -7.08 -10.69 8.52
C ALA A 121 -5.76 -11.41 8.21
N ASN A 122 -4.80 -11.34 9.12
CA ASN A 122 -3.55 -12.08 8.98
C ASN A 122 -3.68 -13.49 9.60
N LEU A 123 -2.74 -14.39 9.25
CA LEU A 123 -2.78 -15.78 9.71
C LEU A 123 -2.79 -15.91 11.24
N ALA A 124 -2.07 -15.03 11.95
CA ALA A 124 -2.01 -15.04 13.41
C ALA A 124 -3.36 -14.70 14.05
N TYR A 125 -4.09 -13.73 13.49
CA TYR A 125 -5.44 -13.37 13.93
C TYR A 125 -6.42 -14.54 13.78
N VAL A 126 -6.45 -15.17 12.60
CA VAL A 126 -7.32 -16.33 12.33
C VAL A 126 -6.96 -17.51 13.25
N ALA A 127 -5.66 -17.77 13.44
CA ALA A 127 -5.18 -18.80 14.36
C ALA A 127 -5.55 -18.51 15.82
N GLY A 128 -5.55 -17.24 16.24
CA GLY A 128 -5.99 -16.82 17.58
C GLY A 128 -7.48 -17.10 17.83
N ILE A 129 -8.35 -16.74 16.89
CA ILE A 129 -9.79 -17.06 16.96
C ILE A 129 -10.01 -18.57 17.02
N GLN A 130 -9.33 -19.32 16.15
CA GLN A 130 -9.46 -20.77 16.09
C GLN A 130 -9.05 -21.42 17.42
N GLN A 131 -7.95 -20.99 18.03
CA GLN A 131 -7.51 -21.47 19.34
C GLN A 131 -8.53 -21.15 20.43
N GLY A 132 -9.05 -19.91 20.48
CA GLY A 132 -10.07 -19.53 21.46
C GLY A 132 -11.33 -20.39 21.36
N LEU A 133 -11.79 -20.67 20.13
CA LEU A 133 -12.92 -21.57 19.89
C LEU A 133 -12.61 -23.02 20.32
N GLN A 134 -11.43 -23.53 20.01
CA GLN A 134 -10.99 -24.87 20.43
C GLN A 134 -10.97 -25.00 21.95
N THR A 135 -10.47 -24.00 22.66
CA THR A 135 -10.50 -23.95 24.13
C THR A 135 -11.94 -23.97 24.66
N ALA A 136 -12.83 -23.14 24.11
CA ALA A 136 -14.23 -23.10 24.53
C ALA A 136 -14.95 -24.46 24.32
N ILE A 137 -14.72 -25.11 23.18
CA ILE A 137 -15.27 -26.44 22.89
C ILE A 137 -14.73 -27.48 23.87
N SER A 138 -13.43 -27.48 24.15
CA SER A 138 -12.80 -28.39 25.10
C SER A 138 -13.38 -28.24 26.52
N ASN A 139 -13.61 -27.00 26.95
CA ASN A 139 -14.23 -26.70 28.24
C ASN A 139 -15.68 -27.21 28.33
N LEU A 140 -16.45 -27.04 27.26
CA LEU A 140 -17.82 -27.56 27.17
C LEU A 140 -17.85 -29.09 27.20
N GLN A 141 -16.98 -29.76 26.43
CA GLN A 141 -16.86 -31.22 26.42
C GLN A 141 -16.50 -31.77 27.80
N THR A 142 -15.53 -31.14 28.47
CA THR A 142 -15.12 -31.51 29.83
C THR A 142 -16.30 -31.39 30.79
N THR A 143 -17.02 -30.26 30.76
CA THR A 143 -18.18 -30.01 31.63
C THR A 143 -19.30 -31.01 31.40
N LEU A 144 -19.61 -31.31 30.13
CA LEU A 144 -20.60 -32.32 29.76
C LEU A 144 -20.21 -33.70 30.27
N GLN A 145 -18.95 -34.10 30.09
CA GLN A 145 -18.45 -35.39 30.57
C GLN A 145 -18.53 -35.51 32.09
N THR A 146 -18.13 -34.47 32.83
CA THR A 146 -18.24 -34.43 34.29
C THR A 146 -19.69 -34.57 34.74
N ASN A 147 -20.62 -33.83 34.12
CA ASN A 147 -22.03 -33.89 34.46
C ASN A 147 -22.66 -35.25 34.14
N ILE A 148 -22.28 -35.87 33.02
CA ILE A 148 -22.71 -37.23 32.67
C ILE A 148 -22.21 -38.21 33.72
N ASN A 149 -20.92 -38.16 34.07
CA ASN A 149 -20.33 -39.07 35.06
C ASN A 149 -20.89 -38.87 36.47
N ALA A 150 -21.25 -37.64 36.85
CA ALA A 150 -21.87 -37.37 38.15
C ALA A 150 -23.32 -37.87 38.23
N LYS A 151 -24.05 -37.88 37.11
CA LYS A 151 -25.42 -38.41 37.04
C LYS A 151 -25.46 -39.92 36.85
N LEU A 152 -24.51 -40.46 36.12
CA LEU A 152 -24.31 -41.89 35.96
C LEU A 152 -23.55 -42.38 37.20
N ASP A 153 -24.25 -42.58 38.31
CA ASP A 153 -23.65 -43.28 39.44
C ASP A 153 -23.41 -44.72 39.01
N SER A 154 -22.18 -45.02 38.57
CA SER A 154 -21.77 -46.36 38.14
C SER A 154 -21.96 -47.40 39.25
N ASN A 155 -22.13 -46.99 40.52
CA ASN A 155 -22.46 -47.90 41.61
C ASN A 155 -23.95 -48.26 41.64
N LYS A 156 -24.82 -47.41 41.09
CA LYS A 156 -26.26 -47.64 40.96
C LYS A 156 -26.65 -48.37 39.67
N ILE A 157 -25.69 -48.71 38.82
CA ILE A 157 -25.91 -49.54 37.63
C ILE A 157 -25.06 -50.79 37.77
N GLN A 158 -25.69 -51.92 38.11
CA GLN A 158 -24.98 -53.16 38.42
C GLN A 158 -25.38 -54.31 37.48
N PRO A 159 -24.44 -54.82 36.64
CA PRO A 159 -24.66 -56.07 35.93
C PRO A 159 -24.61 -57.24 36.92
N VAL A 160 -25.61 -58.12 36.86
CA VAL A 160 -25.73 -59.29 37.75
C VAL A 160 -26.06 -60.55 36.95
N GLN A 161 -25.64 -61.71 37.44
CA GLN A 161 -25.97 -63.01 36.83
C GLN A 161 -27.40 -63.47 37.18
N SER A 162 -27.96 -62.95 38.27
CA SER A 162 -29.36 -63.15 38.67
C SER A 162 -29.80 -62.03 39.63
N LEU A 163 -31.11 -61.82 39.78
CA LEU A 163 -31.64 -60.78 40.67
C LEU A 163 -31.21 -61.06 42.13
N PRO A 164 -30.64 -60.07 42.85
CA PRO A 164 -30.24 -60.25 44.24
C PRO A 164 -31.46 -60.41 45.15
N SER A 165 -31.31 -61.17 46.23
CA SER A 165 -32.36 -61.42 47.22
C SER A 165 -32.71 -60.19 48.06
N THR A 166 -31.84 -59.17 48.05
CA THR A 166 -32.05 -57.86 48.65
C THR A 166 -31.70 -56.81 47.61
N THR A 167 -32.67 -55.96 47.27
CA THR A 167 -32.49 -54.88 46.31
C THR A 167 -32.27 -53.56 47.04
N ASP A 168 -31.30 -52.78 46.58
CA ASP A 168 -31.25 -51.36 46.89
C ASP A 168 -32.25 -50.65 45.93
N PRO A 169 -33.30 -49.97 46.43
CA PRO A 169 -34.30 -49.29 45.60
C PRO A 169 -33.70 -48.20 44.69
N ASP A 170 -32.49 -47.76 44.99
CA ASP A 170 -31.76 -46.76 44.21
C ASP A 170 -30.80 -47.37 43.17
N THR A 171 -30.71 -48.70 43.08
CA THR A 171 -29.81 -49.42 42.15
C THR A 171 -30.59 -50.13 41.05
N TYR A 172 -30.23 -49.83 39.80
CA TYR A 172 -30.69 -50.51 38.60
C TYR A 172 -29.82 -51.74 38.33
N TYR A 173 -30.43 -52.93 38.45
CA TYR A 173 -29.80 -54.20 38.13
C TYR A 173 -30.17 -54.65 36.71
N PHE A 174 -29.18 -55.10 35.94
CA PHE A 174 -29.40 -55.66 34.61
C PHE A 174 -28.85 -57.09 34.59
N ILE A 175 -29.67 -58.07 34.22
CA ILE A 175 -29.25 -59.46 34.14
C ILE A 175 -28.39 -59.64 32.90
N THR A 176 -27.13 -60.01 33.08
CA THR A 176 -26.24 -60.39 31.97
C THR A 176 -26.31 -61.91 31.79
N GLY A 177 -26.65 -62.35 30.58
CA GLY A 177 -26.69 -63.77 30.21
C GLY A 177 -25.30 -64.41 30.09
#